data_AF-A0A6L5T6B7-F1
#
_entry.id   AF-A0A6L5T6B7-F1
#
_cell.length_a   1.000
_cell.length_b   1.000
_cell.length_c   1.000
_cell.angle_alpha   90.00
_cell.angle_beta   90.00
_cell.angle_gamma   90.00
#
_symmetry.space_group_name_H-M   'P 1'
#
loop_
_entity.id
_entity.type
_entity.pdbx_description
1 polymer ?
#
loop_
_entity_poly.entity_id
_entity_poly.type
_entity_poly.pdbx_seq_one_letter_code
_entity_poly.pdbx_strand_id
1 'polypeptide(L)'
;MNSEFLCPICQKCSLIFRDYRSHIIRYEDGTHEWLRIPRHQCSNDKYRRIHRMLPDILTPFKHYNEETISGVLDGIVTPEDEDSETSPSEDTKI
;
A
#
# COMPACT_ATOMS: atom_id res chain seq x y z
N MET A 1 -18.93 -0.84 21.12
CA MET A 1 -18.50 0.46 20.57
C MET A 1 -18.65 0.37 19.06
N ASN A 2 -19.63 1.06 18.48
CA ASN A 2 -19.83 1.07 17.03
C ASN A 2 -18.83 2.05 16.42
N SER A 3 -17.73 1.54 15.88
CA SER A 3 -16.78 2.36 15.13
C SER A 3 -17.42 2.69 13.79
N GLU A 4 -18.05 3.85 13.68
CA GLU A 4 -18.64 4.32 12.43
C GLU A 4 -17.53 4.83 11.49
N PHE A 5 -17.23 4.06 10.44
CA PHE A 5 -16.28 4.49 9.42
C PHE A 5 -16.99 5.39 8.40
N LEU A 6 -16.50 6.60 8.19
CA LEU A 6 -17.01 7.50 7.15
C LEU A 6 -16.32 7.22 5.81
N CYS A 7 -17.07 7.32 4.71
CA CYS A 7 -16.51 7.16 3.39
C CYS A 7 -15.56 8.33 3.08
N PRO A 8 -14.28 8.09 2.79
CA PRO A 8 -13.29 9.15 2.58
C PRO A 8 -13.55 9.99 1.31
N ILE A 9 -14.38 9.48 0.39
CA ILE A 9 -14.69 10.17 -0.88
C ILE A 9 -15.88 11.10 -0.71
N CYS A 10 -16.97 10.65 -0.08
CA CYS A 10 -18.15 11.50 0.07
C CYS A 10 -18.18 12.27 1.39
N GLN A 11 -17.41 11.83 2.40
CA GLN A 11 -17.29 12.39 3.75
C GLN A 11 -18.60 12.55 4.54
N LYS A 12 -19.72 12.07 3.99
CA LYS A 12 -21.07 12.24 4.54
C LYS A 12 -21.75 10.92 4.87
N CYS A 13 -21.38 9.85 4.19
CA CYS A 13 -22.04 8.55 4.31
C CYS A 13 -21.15 7.56 5.04
N SER A 14 -21.76 6.71 5.85
CA SER A 14 -21.08 5.63 6.55
C SER A 14 -20.70 4.48 5.60
N LEU A 15 -19.66 3.76 5.98
CA LEU A 15 -19.17 2.57 5.33
C LEU A 15 -19.77 1.33 6.01
N ILE A 16 -20.48 0.52 5.24
CA ILE A 16 -21.14 -0.71 5.71
C ILE A 16 -20.23 -1.89 5.37
N PHE A 17 -19.98 -2.80 6.32
CA PHE A 17 -19.21 -4.00 6.05
C PHE A 17 -19.88 -4.82 4.93
N ARG A 18 -19.09 -5.23 3.93
CA ARG A 18 -19.56 -6.01 2.79
C ARG A 18 -19.04 -7.44 2.83
N ASP A 19 -17.72 -7.58 2.78
CA ASP A 19 -17.04 -8.86 2.70
C ASP A 19 -15.54 -8.70 3.01
N TYR A 20 -14.81 -9.81 2.96
CA TYR A 20 -13.34 -9.82 3.02
C TYR A 20 -12.75 -10.01 1.62
N ARG A 21 -11.48 -9.64 1.46
CA ARG A 21 -10.61 -10.01 0.33
C ARG A 21 -9.31 -10.58 0.86
N SER A 22 -8.88 -11.71 0.32
CA SER A 22 -7.56 -12.27 0.62
C SER A 22 -6.45 -11.46 -0.06
N HIS A 23 -5.37 -11.23 0.66
CA HIS A 23 -4.15 -10.60 0.17
C HIS A 23 -2.94 -11.42 0.63
N ILE A 24 -2.02 -11.69 -0.27
CA ILE A 24 -0.81 -12.46 0.03
C ILE A 24 0.32 -11.48 0.40
N ILE A 25 0.95 -11.71 1.54
CA ILE A 25 2.24 -11.09 1.90
C ILE A 25 3.31 -12.15 1.65
N ARG A 26 4.41 -11.73 1.04
CA ARG A 26 5.59 -12.56 0.82
C ARG A 26 6.73 -11.99 1.65
N TYR A 27 7.45 -12.87 2.32
CA TYR A 27 8.59 -12.52 3.15
C TYR A 27 9.91 -12.85 2.43
N GLU A 28 11.01 -12.29 2.96
CA GLU A 28 12.35 -12.46 2.40
C GLU A 28 12.85 -13.92 2.47
N ASP A 29 12.38 -14.68 3.46
CA ASP A 29 12.69 -16.11 3.63
C ASP A 29 11.93 -17.02 2.65
N GLY A 30 11.17 -16.45 1.71
CA GLY A 30 10.36 -17.16 0.73
C GLY A 30 9.03 -17.69 1.27
N THR A 31 8.72 -17.47 2.55
CA THR A 31 7.41 -17.81 3.11
C THR A 31 6.35 -16.79 2.69
N HIS A 32 5.09 -17.17 2.84
CA HIS A 32 3.97 -16.28 2.56
C HIS A 32 2.83 -16.45 3.55
N GLU A 33 2.09 -15.38 3.79
CA GLU A 33 0.86 -15.40 4.58
C GLU A 33 -0.32 -14.81 3.81
N TRP A 34 -1.52 -15.19 4.23
CA TRP A 34 -2.77 -14.68 3.66
C TRP A 34 -3.49 -13.81 4.67
N LEU A 35 -3.55 -12.51 4.40
CA LEU A 35 -4.33 -11.57 5.17
C LEU A 35 -5.76 -11.43 4.64
N ARG A 36 -6.71 -11.37 5.55
CA ARG A 36 -8.11 -11.06 5.24
C ARG A 36 -8.35 -9.57 5.42
N ILE A 37 -8.41 -8.84 4.32
CA ILE A 37 -8.64 -7.39 4.32
C ILE A 37 -10.16 -7.13 4.30
N PRO A 38 -10.73 -6.46 5.32
CA PRO A 38 -12.13 -6.07 5.31
C PRO A 38 -12.41 -5.07 4.18
N ARG A 39 -13.52 -5.27 3.48
CA ARG A 39 -14.05 -4.33 2.51
C ARG A 39 -15.37 -3.77 2.99
N HIS A 40 -15.48 -2.45 2.96
CA HIS A 40 -16.71 -1.75 3.29
C HIS A 40 -17.25 -1.01 2.08
N GLN A 41 -18.56 -0.95 1.96
CA GLN A 41 -19.24 -0.25 0.89
C GLN A 41 -19.86 1.04 1.42
N CYS A 42 -19.68 2.13 0.69
CA CYS A 42 -20.36 3.39 0.98
C CYS A 42 -21.87 3.20 0.84
N SER A 43 -22.63 3.63 1.85
CA SER A 43 -24.11 3.59 1.84
C SER A 43 -24.75 4.57 0.84
N ASN A 44 -23.96 5.40 0.17
CA ASN A 44 -24.45 6.27 -0.88
C ASN A 44 -24.82 5.47 -2.14
N ASP A 45 -26.12 5.43 -2.44
CA ASP A 45 -26.65 4.63 -3.54
C ASP A 45 -26.13 5.06 -4.92
N LYS A 46 -25.76 6.33 -5.09
CA LYS A 46 -25.23 6.86 -6.36
C LYS A 46 -23.82 6.36 -6.68
N TYR A 47 -22.99 6.16 -5.67
CA TYR A 47 -21.57 5.83 -5.86
C TYR A 47 -21.22 4.39 -5.53
N ARG A 48 -21.86 3.80 -4.49
CA ARG A 48 -21.67 2.41 -4.02
C ARG A 48 -20.20 1.96 -3.99
N ARG A 49 -19.28 2.90 -3.71
CA ARG A 49 -17.83 2.68 -3.74
C ARG A 49 -17.43 1.69 -2.67
N ILE A 50 -16.49 0.80 -3.00
CA ILE A 50 -15.94 -0.18 -2.06
C ILE A 50 -14.55 0.29 -1.62
N HIS A 51 -14.35 0.33 -0.31
CA HIS A 51 -13.12 0.72 0.35
C HIS A 51 -12.48 -0.49 1.01
N ARG A 52 -11.16 -0.63 0.86
CA ARG A 52 -10.37 -1.66 1.54
C ARG A 52 -9.82 -1.06 2.83
N MET A 53 -10.11 -1.68 3.95
CA MET A 53 -9.59 -1.27 5.26
C MET A 53 -8.25 -1.97 5.46
N LEU A 54 -7.18 -1.36 4.93
CA LEU A 54 -5.84 -1.92 5.05
C LEU A 54 -5.39 -1.84 6.52
N PRO A 55 -4.91 -2.94 7.13
CA PRO A 55 -4.26 -2.88 8.44
C PRO A 55 -2.94 -2.09 8.35
N ASP A 56 -2.49 -1.54 9.47
CA ASP A 56 -1.30 -0.66 9.55
C ASP A 56 0.00 -1.33 9.06
N ILE A 57 0.08 -2.66 9.14
CA ILE A 57 1.19 -3.44 8.58
C ILE A 57 1.29 -3.35 7.06
N LEU A 58 0.18 -3.00 6.39
CA LEU A 58 0.07 -2.78 4.95
C LEU A 58 0.03 -1.27 4.64
N THR A 59 0.98 -0.49 5.15
CA THR A 59 1.11 0.91 4.74
C THR A 59 1.44 1.02 3.25
N PRO A 60 0.70 1.81 2.45
CA PRO A 60 0.84 1.89 0.99
C PRO A 60 2.17 2.47 0.49
N PHE A 61 3.10 2.83 1.38
CA PHE A 61 4.38 3.48 1.05
C PHE A 61 5.60 2.81 1.67
N LYS A 62 5.46 1.62 2.26
CA LYS A 62 6.59 0.87 2.84
C LYS A 62 7.40 0.14 1.75
N HIS A 63 7.72 0.85 0.67
CA HIS A 63 8.62 0.37 -0.38
C HIS A 63 10.10 0.46 0.02
N TYR A 64 10.40 1.21 1.08
CA TYR A 64 11.73 1.37 1.65
C TYR A 64 11.66 1.17 3.16
N ASN A 65 12.64 0.48 3.74
CA ASN A 65 12.81 0.45 5.19
C ASN A 65 13.08 1.88 5.69
N GLU A 66 12.58 2.21 6.89
CA GLU A 66 12.73 3.56 7.51
C GLU A 66 14.19 4.02 7.58
N GLU A 67 15.11 3.06 7.72
CA GLU A 67 16.57 3.24 7.70
C GLU A 67 17.09 3.84 6.37
N THR A 68 16.43 3.55 5.24
CA THR A 68 16.78 4.10 3.92
C THR A 68 16.42 5.59 3.80
N ILE A 69 15.41 6.07 4.54
CA ILE A 69 14.95 7.46 4.45
C ILE A 69 15.81 8.37 5.33
N SER A 70 16.31 7.87 6.47
CA SER A 70 17.16 8.64 7.37
C SER A 70 18.52 8.99 6.76
N GLY A 71 19.13 8.10 5.98
CA GLY A 71 20.43 8.36 5.33
C GLY A 71 20.38 9.47 4.26
N VAL A 72 19.22 9.68 3.64
CA VAL A 72 18.98 10.77 2.68
C VAL A 72 18.83 12.12 3.38
N LEU A 73 18.24 12.14 4.58
CA LEU A 73 18.04 13.38 5.35
C LEU A 73 19.29 13.83 6.10
N ASP A 74 20.18 12.91 6.49
CA ASP A 74 21.45 13.24 7.17
C ASP A 74 22.57 13.68 6.20
N GLY A 75 22.33 13.68 4.89
CA GLY A 75 23.29 14.19 3.89
C GLY A 75 24.57 13.37 3.75
N ILE A 76 24.58 12.12 4.21
CA ILE A 76 25.76 11.22 4.17
C ILE A 76 25.82 10.45 2.84
N VAL A 77 24.72 10.33 2.10
CA VAL A 77 24.69 9.68 0.79
C VAL A 77 24.94 10.72 -0.31
N THR A 78 26.18 10.85 -0.76
CA THR A 78 26.50 11.50 -2.03
C THR A 78 26.22 10.52 -3.18
N PRO A 79 25.77 10.98 -4.36
CA PRO A 79 25.41 10.14 -5.51
C PRO A 79 26.60 9.42 -6.18
N GLU A 80 27.74 9.34 -5.49
CA GLU A 80 29.03 8.85 -5.98
C GLU A 80 29.41 7.48 -5.39
N ASP A 81 28.56 6.86 -4.55
CA ASP A 81 28.60 5.42 -4.31
C ASP A 81 27.88 4.68 -5.45
N GLU A 82 28.49 4.83 -6.63
CA GLU A 82 28.26 4.06 -7.85
C GLU A 82 28.95 2.70 -7.70
N ASP A 83 28.19 1.63 -7.45
CA ASP A 83 28.57 0.33 -8.01
C ASP A 83 27.32 -0.48 -8.43
N SER A 84 27.16 -0.52 -9.75
CA SER A 84 26.49 -1.54 -10.55
C SER A 84 24.98 -1.76 -10.37
N GLU A 85 24.21 -1.23 -11.32
CA GLU A 85 23.46 -2.10 -12.24
C GLU A 85 23.46 -1.44 -13.62
N THR A 86 24.39 -1.86 -14.48
CA THR A 86 24.35 -1.54 -15.90
C THR A 86 23.15 -2.28 -16.49
N SER A 87 21.97 -1.65 -16.52
CA SER A 87 20.82 -2.17 -17.27
C SER A 87 20.92 -1.68 -18.70
N PRO A 88 21.36 -2.48 -19.69
CA PRO A 88 21.23 -2.09 -21.08
C PRO A 88 19.75 -2.20 -21.44
N SER A 89 19.05 -1.06 -21.51
CA SER A 89 17.80 -0.99 -22.25
C SER A 89 18.11 -0.80 -23.73
N GLU A 90 18.38 -1.89 -24.43
CA GLU A 90 18.19 -2.02 -25.87
C GLU A 90 17.11 -3.10 -26.03
N ASP A 91 15.89 -2.83 -26.51
CA ASP A 91 15.59 -2.64 -27.92
C ASP A 91 14.14 -2.10 -28.00
N THR A 92 13.96 -0.80 -28.23
CA THR A 92 12.72 -0.31 -28.85
C THR A 92 13.01 -0.23 -30.34
N LYS A 93 12.66 -1.29 -31.07
CA LYS A 93 12.54 -1.19 -32.53
C LYS A 93 11.16 -0.69 -32.90
N ILE A 94 11.23 0.47 -33.56
CA ILE A 94 10.26 1.22 -34.35
C ILE A 94 9.37 0.35 -35.23
#